data_AF-A0A3M1JSL8-F1
#
_entry.id   AF-A0A3M1JSL8-F1
#
_cell.length_a   1.000
_cell.length_b   1.000
_cell.length_c   1.000
_cell.angle_alpha   90.00
_cell.angle_beta   90.00
_cell.angle_gamma   90.00
#
_symmetry.space_group_name_H-M   'P 1'
#
loop_
_entity.id
_entity.type
_entity.pdbx_description
1 polymer ?
#
loop_
_entity_poly.entity_id
_entity_poly.type
_entity_poly.pdbx_seq_one_letter_code
_entity_poly.pdbx_strand_id
1 'polypeptide(L)'
;MAKKVDDSVLDAALDALKNNCNMMTACAGEPASYAEGVEPAAWQASTAYGLGEVVRPVTRNGFNYECTTAGTSGASEPTWPTTPGTTVNDGTVVWTARTARQLADVAMSGTDFTHADGDTSGRKTTVGSKSGITVDASGTADHVALLDTTNRTLLYVTTATSQVLTAGNTLTINAWDVEIADPS
;
A
#
# COMPACT_ATOMS: atom_id res chain seq x y z
N MET A 1 30.20 25.69 -4.71
CA MET A 1 30.54 25.26 -3.33
C MET A 1 29.93 23.89 -3.13
N ALA A 2 30.71 22.90 -2.71
CA ALA A 2 30.14 21.60 -2.36
C ALA A 2 29.19 21.76 -1.16
N LYS A 3 28.01 21.15 -1.22
CA LYS A 3 27.03 21.12 -0.14
C LYS A 3 26.90 19.66 0.32
N LYS A 4 26.73 19.45 1.61
CA LYS A 4 26.51 18.13 2.21
C LYS A 4 25.46 18.25 3.31
N VAL A 5 24.61 17.24 3.43
CA VAL A 5 23.76 17.05 4.61
C VAL A 5 24.40 15.97 5.49
N ASP A 6 24.30 16.11 6.81
CA ASP A 6 24.80 15.08 7.72
C ASP A 6 24.03 13.77 7.50
N ASP A 7 24.76 12.65 7.48
CA ASP A 7 24.21 11.32 7.24
C ASP A 7 23.05 11.01 8.20
N SER A 8 23.10 11.48 9.45
CA SER A 8 22.02 11.28 10.43
C SER A 8 20.71 11.95 10.04
N VAL A 9 20.77 13.05 9.29
CA VAL A 9 19.58 13.78 8.82
C VAL A 9 18.94 13.04 7.65
N LEU A 10 19.75 12.53 6.72
CA LEU A 10 19.24 11.74 5.60
C LEU A 10 18.76 10.35 6.05
N ASP A 11 19.46 9.72 7.00
CA ASP A 11 19.02 8.47 7.64
C ASP A 11 17.70 8.66 8.40
N ALA A 12 17.50 9.80 9.09
CA ALA A 12 16.23 10.10 9.74
C ALA A 12 15.06 10.23 8.75
N ALA A 13 15.32 10.69 7.52
CA ALA A 13 14.31 10.70 6.46
C ALA A 13 13.99 9.28 5.96
N LEU A 14 15.01 8.43 5.79
CA LEU A 14 14.84 7.02 5.42
C LEU A 14 14.17 6.20 6.53
N ASP A 15 14.42 6.57 7.79
CA ASP A 15 13.79 6.00 8.97
C ASP A 15 12.27 6.17 8.96
N ALA A 16 11.75 7.22 8.30
CA ALA A 16 10.31 7.38 8.12
C ALA A 16 9.70 6.24 7.31
N LEU A 17 10.43 5.65 6.36
CA LEU A 17 9.99 4.45 5.65
C LEU A 17 10.18 3.20 6.53
N LYS A 18 11.38 3.02 7.07
CA LYS A 18 11.78 1.84 7.86
C LYS A 18 10.91 1.63 9.10
N ASN A 19 10.57 2.69 9.82
CA ASN A 19 9.88 2.59 11.11
C ASN A 19 8.35 2.51 10.99
N ASN A 20 7.80 2.96 9.85
CA ASN A 20 6.34 2.98 9.63
C ASN A 20 5.86 1.89 8.67
N CYS A 21 6.71 1.39 7.78
CA CYS A 21 6.32 0.35 6.83
C CYS A 21 6.08 -0.98 7.54
N ASN A 22 4.87 -1.50 7.40
CA ASN A 22 4.49 -2.81 7.92
C ASN A 22 3.89 -3.74 6.86
N MET A 23 3.80 -3.29 5.60
CA MET A 23 3.29 -4.09 4.50
C MET A 23 3.98 -3.73 3.17
N MET A 24 4.38 -4.74 2.40
CA MET A 24 4.83 -4.61 1.00
C MET A 24 3.78 -5.28 0.12
N THR A 25 3.39 -4.59 -0.95
CA THR A 25 2.28 -5.01 -1.83
C THR A 25 2.70 -4.96 -3.30
N ALA A 26 2.45 -6.03 -4.06
CA ALA A 26 2.52 -6.01 -5.52
C ALA A 26 1.18 -5.53 -6.09
N CYS A 27 1.23 -4.59 -7.03
CA CYS A 27 0.06 -3.87 -7.53
C CYS A 27 -0.09 -3.93 -9.05
N ALA A 28 -1.34 -3.93 -9.53
CA ALA A 28 -1.71 -3.63 -10.90
C ALA A 28 -1.92 -2.11 -11.09
N GLY A 29 -0.94 -1.46 -11.70
CA GLY A 29 -0.82 -0.01 -11.80
C GLY A 29 -0.41 0.66 -10.48
N GLU A 30 -0.06 1.94 -10.57
CA GLU A 30 0.37 2.74 -9.43
C GLU A 30 -0.81 3.03 -8.48
N PRO A 31 -0.76 2.59 -7.20
CA PRO A 31 -1.72 3.00 -6.19
C PRO A 31 -1.53 4.46 -5.82
N ALA A 32 -2.61 5.25 -5.86
CA ALA A 32 -2.60 6.66 -5.47
C ALA A 32 -2.88 6.89 -3.98
N SER A 33 -3.31 5.85 -3.26
CA SER A 33 -3.60 5.91 -1.82
C SER A 33 -3.45 4.55 -1.17
N TYR A 34 -3.41 4.53 0.17
CA TYR A 34 -3.43 3.31 0.97
C TYR A 34 -4.59 2.38 0.58
N ALA A 35 -5.78 2.94 0.37
CA ALA A 35 -6.99 2.19 0.07
C ALA A 35 -6.93 1.47 -1.29
N GLU A 36 -6.09 1.91 -2.23
CA GLU A 36 -5.88 1.22 -3.51
C GLU A 36 -4.88 0.07 -3.41
N GLY A 37 -3.90 0.20 -2.51
CA GLY A 37 -2.80 -0.77 -2.35
C GLY A 37 -3.04 -1.85 -1.30
N VAL A 38 -4.04 -1.72 -0.43
CA VAL A 38 -4.31 -2.69 0.64
C VAL A 38 -5.31 -3.77 0.20
N GLU A 39 -5.21 -4.96 0.78
CA GLU A 39 -6.28 -5.96 0.82
C GLU A 39 -7.09 -5.79 2.13
N PRO A 40 -8.25 -5.09 2.10
CA PRO A 40 -9.01 -4.80 3.31
C PRO A 40 -9.93 -5.96 3.72
N ALA A 41 -10.41 -5.96 4.96
CA ALA A 41 -11.42 -6.91 5.42
C ALA A 41 -12.75 -6.77 4.64
N ALA A 42 -13.50 -7.87 4.53
CA ALA A 42 -14.83 -7.84 3.94
C ALA A 42 -15.80 -7.02 4.81
N TRP A 43 -16.64 -6.22 4.17
CA TRP A 43 -17.70 -5.45 4.81
C TRP A 43 -18.56 -6.33 5.74
N GLN A 44 -18.92 -5.77 6.89
CA GLN A 44 -19.79 -6.34 7.90
C GLN A 44 -21.01 -5.43 8.12
N ALA A 45 -22.19 -6.05 8.30
CA ALA A 45 -23.45 -5.36 8.56
C ALA A 45 -23.50 -4.75 9.96
N SER A 46 -24.24 -3.63 10.10
CA SER A 46 -24.48 -2.95 11.38
C SER A 46 -23.20 -2.72 12.20
N THR A 47 -22.11 -2.41 11.51
CA THR A 47 -20.77 -2.29 12.06
C THR A 47 -20.35 -0.83 12.04
N ALA A 48 -19.77 -0.34 13.14
CA ALA A 48 -19.22 1.00 13.20
C ALA A 48 -17.89 1.05 12.45
N TYR A 49 -17.76 2.02 11.53
CA TYR A 49 -16.53 2.28 10.80
C TYR A 49 -16.05 3.72 11.03
N GLY A 50 -14.75 3.85 11.19
CA GLY A 50 -14.04 5.12 11.36
C GLY A 50 -13.62 5.75 10.02
N LEU A 51 -13.40 7.06 10.03
CA LEU A 51 -12.84 7.78 8.88
C LEU A 51 -11.53 7.13 8.43
N GLY A 52 -11.39 6.90 7.12
CA GLY A 52 -10.23 6.28 6.48
C GLY A 52 -10.20 4.75 6.56
N GLU A 53 -11.10 4.09 7.30
CA GLU A 53 -11.19 2.63 7.25
C GLU A 53 -11.59 2.16 5.86
N VAL A 54 -11.06 1.02 5.44
CA VAL A 54 -11.25 0.48 4.09
C VAL A 54 -11.88 -0.89 4.23
N VAL A 55 -12.89 -1.16 3.39
CA VAL A 55 -13.54 -2.47 3.28
C VAL A 55 -13.55 -2.91 1.83
N ARG A 56 -13.73 -4.21 1.60
CA ARG A 56 -14.12 -4.77 0.30
C ARG A 56 -15.54 -5.34 0.37
N PRO A 57 -16.28 -5.41 -0.75
CA PRO A 57 -17.56 -6.11 -0.78
C PRO A 57 -17.42 -7.59 -0.42
N VAL A 58 -18.50 -8.22 0.05
CA VAL A 58 -18.53 -9.67 0.33
C VAL A 58 -18.23 -10.45 -0.95
N THR A 59 -18.80 -10.02 -2.08
CA THR A 59 -18.42 -10.50 -3.42
C THR A 59 -17.57 -9.44 -4.12
N ARG A 60 -16.25 -9.70 -4.23
CA ARG A 60 -15.30 -8.74 -4.83
C ARG A 60 -15.76 -8.28 -6.21
N ASN A 61 -15.67 -6.97 -6.45
CA ASN A 61 -16.05 -6.33 -7.71
C ASN A 61 -14.89 -5.53 -8.35
N GLY A 62 -13.66 -5.70 -7.86
CA GLY A 62 -12.47 -4.96 -8.29
C GLY A 62 -12.26 -3.61 -7.60
N PHE A 63 -13.04 -3.30 -6.57
CA PHE A 63 -12.94 -2.06 -5.80
C PHE A 63 -12.86 -2.32 -4.30
N ASN A 64 -12.10 -1.43 -3.65
CA ASN A 64 -12.11 -1.19 -2.22
C ASN A 64 -12.94 0.06 -1.93
N TYR A 65 -13.44 0.17 -0.70
CA TYR A 65 -14.34 1.24 -0.28
C TYR A 65 -13.80 1.89 0.98
N GLU A 66 -13.36 3.14 0.83
CA GLU A 66 -12.81 3.95 1.92
C GLU A 66 -13.93 4.73 2.59
N CYS A 67 -14.04 4.64 3.91
CA CYS A 67 -14.98 5.39 4.72
C CYS A 67 -14.57 6.86 4.72
N THR A 68 -15.32 7.72 4.05
CA THR A 68 -15.11 9.18 3.99
C THR A 68 -16.08 9.97 4.87
N THR A 69 -17.10 9.30 5.44
CA THR A 69 -17.88 9.80 6.58
C THR A 69 -18.10 8.66 7.56
N ALA A 70 -17.52 8.79 8.75
CA ALA A 70 -17.63 7.78 9.81
C ALA A 70 -19.08 7.57 10.24
N GLY A 71 -19.42 6.34 10.64
CA GLY A 71 -20.80 5.95 10.90
C GLY A 71 -20.95 4.45 11.14
N THR A 72 -22.18 3.97 11.05
CA THR A 72 -22.53 2.54 11.18
C THR A 72 -23.12 2.08 9.86
N SER A 73 -22.61 0.98 9.32
CA SER A 73 -23.13 0.38 8.08
C SER A 73 -24.58 -0.09 8.23
N GLY A 74 -25.26 -0.25 7.10
CA GLY A 74 -26.60 -0.79 7.02
C GLY A 74 -26.68 -2.27 7.43
N ALA A 75 -27.90 -2.79 7.47
CA ALA A 75 -28.16 -4.21 7.72
C ALA A 75 -27.84 -5.11 6.51
N SER A 76 -27.55 -4.54 5.35
CA SER A 76 -27.21 -5.23 4.09
C SER A 76 -26.26 -4.36 3.29
N GLU A 77 -25.46 -4.98 2.41
CA GLU A 77 -24.52 -4.24 1.56
C GLU A 77 -25.27 -3.19 0.71
N PRO A 78 -24.69 -1.99 0.51
CA PRO A 78 -25.21 -1.05 -0.45
C PRO A 78 -24.99 -1.57 -1.88
N THR A 79 -25.65 -0.96 -2.86
CA THR A 79 -25.24 -1.13 -4.26
C THR A 79 -23.90 -0.45 -4.47
N TRP A 80 -22.83 -1.23 -4.45
CA TRP A 80 -21.46 -0.76 -4.56
C TRP A 80 -21.17 -0.10 -5.91
N PRO A 81 -20.74 1.18 -5.95
CA PRO A 81 -20.34 1.82 -7.20
C PRO A 81 -19.01 1.26 -7.68
N THR A 82 -18.88 1.06 -9.00
CA THR A 82 -17.67 0.54 -9.66
C THR A 82 -16.96 1.59 -10.52
N THR A 83 -17.14 2.87 -10.18
CA THR A 83 -16.43 3.98 -10.80
C THR A 83 -15.57 4.63 -9.71
N PRO A 84 -14.23 4.73 -9.89
CA PRO A 84 -13.35 5.33 -8.89
C PRO A 84 -13.83 6.72 -8.45
N GLY A 85 -13.74 7.01 -7.16
CA GLY A 85 -14.13 8.29 -6.57
C GLY A 85 -15.64 8.48 -6.36
N THR A 86 -16.49 7.57 -6.84
CA THR A 86 -17.94 7.65 -6.60
C THR A 86 -18.26 7.28 -5.16
N THR A 87 -19.20 8.00 -4.55
CA THR A 87 -19.63 7.77 -3.16
C THR A 87 -20.94 7.00 -3.07
N VAL A 88 -21.12 6.26 -1.97
CA VAL A 88 -22.38 5.59 -1.64
C VAL A 88 -22.66 5.67 -0.13
N ASN A 89 -23.92 5.93 0.22
CA ASN A 89 -24.38 5.89 1.60
C ASN A 89 -24.73 4.45 1.99
N ASP A 90 -24.29 4.05 3.17
CA ASP A 90 -24.55 2.74 3.74
C ASP A 90 -24.83 2.88 5.24
N GLY A 91 -26.11 2.83 5.61
CA GLY A 91 -26.54 3.26 6.95
C GLY A 91 -26.21 4.75 7.18
N THR A 92 -25.36 5.04 8.16
CA THR A 92 -24.85 6.39 8.42
C THR A 92 -23.41 6.61 7.94
N VAL A 93 -22.77 5.58 7.40
CA VAL A 93 -21.43 5.68 6.83
C VAL A 93 -21.52 6.13 5.36
N VAL A 94 -20.50 6.85 4.88
CA VAL A 94 -20.34 7.14 3.44
C VAL A 94 -19.03 6.53 2.97
N TRP A 95 -19.12 5.71 1.93
CA TRP A 95 -18.00 5.05 1.29
C TRP A 95 -17.61 5.76 0.00
N THR A 96 -16.31 5.82 -0.32
CA THR A 96 -15.76 6.24 -1.61
C THR A 96 -15.07 5.07 -2.29
N ALA A 97 -15.43 4.80 -3.55
CA ALA A 97 -14.82 3.72 -4.33
C ALA A 97 -13.35 4.02 -4.68
N ARG A 98 -12.47 3.05 -4.44
CA ARG A 98 -11.04 3.05 -4.76
C ARG A 98 -10.73 1.80 -5.57
N THR A 99 -10.00 1.91 -6.67
CA THR A 99 -9.62 0.73 -7.45
C THR A 99 -8.80 -0.22 -6.59
N ALA A 100 -9.18 -1.49 -6.50
CA ALA A 100 -8.37 -2.49 -5.81
C ALA A 100 -7.19 -2.88 -6.72
N ARG A 101 -5.97 -2.48 -6.34
CA ARG A 101 -4.76 -2.75 -7.13
C ARG A 101 -3.91 -3.86 -6.56
N GLN A 102 -4.09 -4.20 -5.29
CA GLN A 102 -3.38 -5.30 -4.62
C GLN A 102 -3.57 -6.61 -5.39
N LEU A 103 -2.46 -7.31 -5.61
CA LEU A 103 -2.44 -8.67 -6.18
C LEU A 103 -1.78 -9.69 -5.25
N ALA A 104 -0.84 -9.23 -4.43
CA ALA A 104 -0.14 -10.02 -3.42
C ALA A 104 0.44 -9.07 -2.36
N ASP A 105 0.48 -9.47 -1.10
CA ASP A 105 1.11 -8.70 -0.04
C ASP A 105 1.86 -9.55 0.99
N VAL A 106 2.79 -8.91 1.69
CA VAL A 106 3.61 -9.54 2.73
C VAL A 106 3.95 -8.55 3.82
N ALA A 107 3.88 -9.02 5.06
CA ALA A 107 4.25 -8.24 6.23
C ALA A 107 5.71 -7.77 6.15
N MET A 108 5.91 -6.51 6.50
CA MET A 108 7.22 -5.85 6.61
C MET A 108 7.49 -5.46 8.05
N SER A 109 8.76 -5.29 8.37
CA SER A 109 9.23 -4.77 9.64
C SER A 109 10.48 -3.93 9.44
N GLY A 110 10.89 -3.17 10.45
CA GLY A 110 12.11 -2.37 10.38
C GLY A 110 13.36 -3.19 10.02
N THR A 111 13.42 -4.49 10.33
CA THR A 111 14.58 -5.34 9.96
C THR A 111 14.68 -5.63 8.47
N ASP A 112 13.63 -5.38 7.70
CA ASP A 112 13.62 -5.52 6.24
C ASP A 112 14.27 -4.33 5.52
N PHE A 113 14.80 -3.35 6.27
CA PHE A 113 15.43 -2.15 5.75
C PHE A 113 16.86 -2.01 6.29
N THR A 114 17.83 -1.79 5.41
CA THR A 114 19.24 -1.62 5.78
C THR A 114 19.80 -0.32 5.22
N HIS A 115 20.31 0.56 6.09
CA HIS A 115 20.91 1.83 5.67
C HIS A 115 22.35 1.65 5.20
N ALA A 116 22.74 2.42 4.20
CA ALA A 116 24.10 2.49 3.68
C ALA A 116 24.36 3.86 3.04
N ASP A 117 25.61 4.08 2.64
CA ASP A 117 25.97 5.22 1.79
C ASP A 117 25.28 5.09 0.43
N GLY A 118 24.77 6.21 -0.11
CA GLY A 118 24.17 6.23 -1.44
C GLY A 118 25.21 5.91 -2.53
N ASP A 119 24.76 5.38 -3.66
CA ASP A 119 25.66 4.86 -4.71
C ASP A 119 26.59 5.95 -5.30
N THR A 120 26.09 7.18 -5.39
CA THR A 120 26.86 8.35 -5.87
C THR A 120 27.04 9.43 -4.81
N SER A 121 26.03 9.66 -3.97
CA SER A 121 26.01 10.70 -2.93
C SER A 121 24.89 10.45 -1.93
N GLY A 122 24.90 11.16 -0.80
CA GLY A 122 23.83 11.06 0.19
C GLY A 122 23.72 9.68 0.85
N ARG A 123 22.49 9.25 1.13
CA ARG A 123 22.20 8.01 1.89
C ARG A 123 21.15 7.16 1.18
N LYS A 124 21.18 5.85 1.44
CA LYS A 124 20.19 4.90 0.94
C LYS A 124 19.67 3.96 2.00
N THR A 125 18.49 3.39 1.74
CA THR A 125 17.95 2.23 2.45
C THR A 125 17.63 1.12 1.47
N THR A 126 18.21 -0.06 1.68
CA THR A 126 17.85 -1.27 0.94
C THR A 126 16.57 -1.83 1.50
N VAL A 127 15.55 -1.95 0.67
CA VAL A 127 14.35 -2.74 0.95
C VAL A 127 14.65 -4.19 0.60
N GLY A 128 14.65 -5.05 1.62
CA GLY A 128 15.01 -6.46 1.48
C GLY A 128 14.03 -7.26 0.62
N SER A 129 14.53 -8.28 -0.07
CA SER A 129 13.71 -9.17 -0.89
C SER A 129 12.72 -9.97 -0.03
N LYS A 130 11.53 -10.22 -0.56
CA LYS A 130 10.53 -11.11 0.04
C LYS A 130 10.18 -12.21 -0.97
N SER A 131 10.15 -13.46 -0.52
CA SER A 131 9.86 -14.62 -1.36
C SER A 131 8.77 -15.49 -0.73
N GLY A 132 8.13 -16.35 -1.53
CA GLY A 132 7.02 -17.18 -1.07
C GLY A 132 5.74 -16.40 -0.77
N ILE A 133 5.63 -15.17 -1.30
CA ILE A 133 4.45 -14.32 -1.13
C ILE A 133 3.30 -14.98 -1.87
N THR A 134 2.17 -15.23 -1.22
CA THR A 134 1.01 -15.81 -1.90
C THR A 134 0.33 -14.74 -2.77
N VAL A 135 -0.02 -15.09 -4.00
CA VAL A 135 -0.81 -14.22 -4.88
C VAL A 135 -2.29 -14.36 -4.53
N ASP A 136 -2.91 -13.27 -4.12
CA ASP A 136 -4.34 -13.21 -3.72
C ASP A 136 -5.28 -13.06 -4.92
N ALA A 137 -4.84 -12.32 -5.94
CA ALA A 137 -5.62 -12.05 -7.15
C ALA A 137 -4.78 -12.18 -8.42
N SER A 138 -5.37 -12.75 -9.46
CA SER A 138 -4.75 -12.80 -10.79
C SER A 138 -4.76 -11.43 -11.44
N GLY A 139 -3.66 -11.05 -12.08
CA GLY A 139 -3.49 -9.75 -12.73
C GLY A 139 -2.08 -9.58 -13.25
N THR A 140 -1.78 -8.41 -13.82
CA THR A 140 -0.40 -8.06 -14.17
C THR A 140 0.13 -7.09 -13.12
N ALA A 141 1.09 -7.56 -12.31
CA ALA A 141 1.81 -6.69 -11.40
C ALA A 141 2.88 -5.91 -12.15
N ASP A 142 2.92 -4.60 -11.96
CA ASP A 142 3.90 -3.69 -12.57
C ASP A 142 4.38 -2.60 -11.59
N HIS A 143 3.88 -2.62 -10.34
CA HIS A 143 4.32 -1.73 -9.27
C HIS A 143 4.47 -2.51 -7.96
N VAL A 144 5.30 -1.98 -7.06
CA VAL A 144 5.40 -2.39 -5.66
C VAL A 144 5.17 -1.19 -4.77
N ALA A 145 4.29 -1.32 -3.79
CA ALA A 145 3.97 -0.29 -2.81
C ALA A 145 4.38 -0.72 -1.39
N LEU A 146 4.81 0.24 -0.59
CA LEU A 146 5.08 0.09 0.84
C LEU A 146 4.04 0.88 1.62
N LEU A 147 3.38 0.21 2.57
CA LEU A 147 2.24 0.75 3.30
C LEU A 147 2.52 0.75 4.81
N ASP A 148 1.94 1.75 5.48
CA ASP A 148 1.68 1.74 6.91
C ASP A 148 0.19 1.42 7.12
N THR A 149 -0.11 0.18 7.49
CA THR A 149 -1.49 -0.26 7.76
C THR A 149 -2.03 0.26 9.09
N THR A 150 -1.18 0.74 10.00
CA THR A 150 -1.60 1.32 11.29
C THR A 150 -2.16 2.72 11.06
N ASN A 151 -1.40 3.55 10.33
CA ASN A 151 -1.79 4.93 10.04
C ASN A 151 -2.50 5.07 8.69
N ARG A 152 -2.73 3.96 7.97
CA ARG A 152 -3.43 3.90 6.69
C ARG A 152 -2.81 4.82 5.64
N THR A 153 -1.48 4.75 5.54
CA THR A 153 -0.67 5.63 4.69
C THR A 153 0.05 4.84 3.61
N LEU A 154 0.05 5.38 2.39
CA LEU A 154 0.94 4.94 1.31
C LEU A 154 2.28 5.65 1.51
N LEU A 155 3.34 4.89 1.80
CA LEU A 155 4.66 5.45 2.14
C LEU A 155 5.54 5.62 0.91
N TYR A 156 5.50 4.64 -0.01
CA TYR A 156 6.39 4.60 -1.16
C TYR A 156 5.79 3.72 -2.25
N VAL A 157 6.05 4.07 -3.51
CA VAL A 157 5.75 3.24 -4.68
C VAL A 157 6.96 3.23 -5.59
N THR A 158 7.25 2.07 -6.18
CA THR A 158 8.21 1.92 -7.27
C THR A 158 7.59 1.11 -8.41
N THR A 159 8.10 1.31 -9.62
CA THR A 159 7.78 0.45 -10.74
C THR A 159 8.48 -0.89 -10.57
N ALA A 160 7.86 -1.95 -11.10
CA ALA A 160 8.40 -3.28 -11.16
C ALA A 160 8.37 -3.78 -12.61
N THR A 161 9.20 -4.78 -12.91
CA THR A 161 9.08 -5.47 -14.21
C THR A 161 7.71 -6.12 -14.30
N SER A 162 6.95 -5.80 -15.35
CA SER A 162 5.60 -6.33 -15.52
C SER A 162 5.59 -7.85 -15.51
N GLN A 163 4.79 -8.43 -14.62
CA GLN A 163 4.68 -9.87 -14.43
C GLN A 163 3.21 -10.27 -14.31
N VAL A 164 2.79 -11.26 -15.11
CA VAL A 164 1.47 -11.87 -14.93
C VAL A 164 1.50 -12.76 -13.69
N LEU A 165 0.62 -12.46 -12.76
CA LEU A 165 0.38 -13.22 -11.54
C LEU A 165 -0.91 -14.02 -11.67
N THR A 166 -0.91 -15.23 -11.10
CA THR A 166 -2.09 -16.10 -11.02
C THR A 166 -2.35 -16.40 -9.56
N ALA A 167 -3.58 -16.15 -9.11
CA ALA A 167 -3.99 -16.39 -7.72
C ALA A 167 -3.63 -17.81 -7.26
N GLY A 168 -3.12 -17.92 -6.04
CA GLY A 168 -2.63 -19.17 -5.44
C GLY A 168 -1.18 -19.54 -5.78
N ASN A 169 -0.56 -18.89 -6.78
CA ASN A 169 0.88 -19.04 -7.00
C ASN A 169 1.68 -18.24 -5.97
N THR A 170 3.00 -18.49 -5.94
CA THR A 170 3.94 -17.70 -5.13
C THR A 170 4.69 -16.66 -5.97
N LEU A 171 4.93 -15.50 -5.38
CA LEU A 171 5.70 -14.39 -5.92
C LEU A 171 7.00 -14.20 -5.11
N THR A 172 8.04 -13.72 -5.79
CA THR A 172 9.22 -13.12 -5.16
C THR A 172 9.33 -11.68 -5.61
N ILE A 173 9.43 -10.76 -4.66
CA ILE A 173 9.78 -9.36 -4.89
C ILE A 173 11.26 -9.23 -4.52
N ASN A 174 12.09 -8.88 -5.50
CA ASN A 174 13.53 -8.72 -5.31
C ASN A 174 13.83 -7.48 -4.47
N ALA A 175 15.03 -7.42 -3.89
CA ALA A 175 15.49 -6.24 -3.16
C ALA A 175 15.72 -5.05 -4.12
N TRP A 176 15.58 -3.83 -3.58
CA TRP A 176 15.94 -2.59 -4.26
C TRP A 176 16.35 -1.53 -3.25
N ASP A 177 16.99 -0.46 -3.72
CA ASP A 177 17.41 0.66 -2.88
C ASP A 177 16.50 1.88 -3.07
N VAL A 178 16.24 2.60 -1.99
CA VAL A 178 15.63 3.95 -2.00
C VAL A 178 16.72 4.93 -1.58
N GLU A 179 17.03 5.91 -2.44
CA GLU A 179 18.14 6.83 -2.24
C GLU A 179 17.67 8.29 -2.07
N ILE A 180 18.35 9.02 -1.20
CA ILE A 180 18.24 10.47 -1.07
C ILE A 180 19.63 11.07 -1.33
N ALA A 181 19.75 11.79 -2.44
CA ALA A 181 21.00 12.43 -2.84
C ALA A 181 21.35 13.64 -1.96
N ASP A 182 22.64 13.98 -1.92
CA ASP A 182 23.10 15.24 -1.32
C ASP A 182 22.50 16.47 -2.06
N PRO A 183 22.36 17.62 -1.37
CA PRO A 183 21.84 18.83 -1.99
C PRO A 183 22.76 19.37 -3.10
N SER A 184 22.18 19.76 -4.23
CA SER A 184 22.86 20.47 -5.33
C SER A 184 23.00 21.97 -5.08
#